data_AF-A0AAU3B7N7-F1
#
_entry.id   AF-A0AAU3B7N7-F1
#
_cell.length_a   1.000
_cell.length_b   1.000
_cell.length_c   1.000
_cell.angle_alpha   90.00
_cell.angle_beta   90.00
_cell.angle_gamma   90.00
#
_symmetry.space_group_name_H-M   'P 1'
#
loop_
_entity.id
_entity.type
_entity.pdbx_description
1 polymer ?
#
loop_
_entity_poly.entity_id
_entity_poly.type
_entity_poly.pdbx_seq_one_letter_code
_entity_poly.pdbx_strand_id
1 'polypeptide(L)'
;MSRLAGWARAEWGPLYVTARRALVARRWRAVPMTLGAVCLTAVLQFVQNQSWGYQLVQNAGSVRAEEPLPLALLRTPLSLFVPALDLPVWGALAQILLVFGIAEICLGWWRTLVIAYVATLAGTLYARVGIALGPHHPLGLPGADAQVVDTGPSAAVVGLAVFLGWRYRAYVTAGVVIGAMVVEVLLKDNLAGKEHLAAIAAVLVMCCVSAARHGLSDRERAGSGSGLPPIQS
;
A
#
# COMPACT_ATOMS: atom_id res chain seq x y z
N MET A 1 17.77 -25.11 -17.99
CA MET A 1 17.14 -24.17 -17.03
C MET A 1 15.77 -24.72 -16.63
N SER A 2 15.47 -24.84 -15.34
CA SER A 2 14.19 -25.42 -14.88
C SER A 2 13.00 -24.53 -15.29
N ARG A 3 11.82 -25.13 -15.52
CA ARG A 3 10.58 -24.39 -15.86
C ARG A 3 10.25 -23.33 -14.80
N LEU A 4 10.48 -23.65 -13.52
CA LEU A 4 10.35 -22.75 -12.38
C LEU A 4 11.23 -21.51 -12.49
N ALA A 5 12.49 -21.68 -12.89
CA ALA A 5 13.40 -20.54 -13.08
C ALA A 5 13.00 -19.68 -14.28
N GLY A 6 12.32 -20.24 -15.29
CA GLY A 6 11.72 -19.47 -16.38
C GLY A 6 10.54 -18.62 -15.90
N TRP A 7 9.65 -19.22 -15.12
CA TRP A 7 8.47 -18.55 -14.57
C TRP A 7 8.83 -17.42 -13.60
N ALA A 8 9.74 -17.69 -12.65
CA ALA A 8 10.22 -16.65 -11.73
C ALA A 8 10.84 -15.46 -12.47
N ARG A 9 11.53 -15.70 -13.59
CA ARG A 9 12.13 -14.63 -14.40
C ARG A 9 11.10 -13.86 -15.22
N ALA A 10 10.02 -14.50 -15.66
CA ALA A 10 8.92 -13.81 -16.33
C ALA A 10 8.14 -12.92 -15.35
N GLU A 11 7.88 -13.46 -14.16
CA GLU A 11 7.12 -12.79 -13.09
C GLU A 11 7.91 -11.63 -12.46
N TRP A 12 9.16 -11.87 -12.03
CA TRP A 12 9.94 -10.88 -11.27
C TRP A 12 11.01 -10.18 -12.10
N GLY A 13 11.32 -10.66 -13.30
CA GLY A 13 12.39 -10.11 -14.14
C GLY A 13 12.26 -8.61 -14.41
N PRO A 14 11.09 -8.10 -14.85
CA PRO A 14 10.90 -6.68 -15.07
C PRO A 14 11.15 -5.85 -13.80
N LEU A 15 10.57 -6.26 -12.67
CA LEU A 15 10.73 -5.59 -11.37
C LEU A 15 12.19 -5.60 -10.92
N TYR A 16 12.83 -6.78 -10.97
CA TYR A 16 14.22 -6.99 -10.57
C TYR A 16 15.18 -6.15 -11.42
N VAL A 17 15.00 -6.12 -12.75
CA VAL A 17 15.86 -5.34 -13.64
C VAL A 17 15.71 -3.85 -13.37
N THR A 18 14.49 -3.36 -13.18
CA THR A 18 14.27 -1.94 -12.83
C THR A 18 14.90 -1.60 -11.49
N ALA A 19 14.64 -2.39 -10.45
CA ALA A 19 15.20 -2.16 -9.12
C ALA A 19 16.72 -2.19 -9.12
N ARG A 20 17.32 -3.22 -9.75
CA ARG A 20 18.77 -3.39 -9.84
C ARG A 20 19.43 -2.24 -10.61
N ARG A 21 18.89 -1.83 -11.76
CA ARG A 21 19.47 -0.73 -12.55
C ARG A 21 19.50 0.58 -11.76
N ALA A 22 18.41 0.91 -11.09
CA ALA A 22 18.33 2.11 -10.28
C ALA A 22 19.26 2.05 -9.06
N LEU A 23 19.34 0.89 -8.39
CA LEU A 23 20.22 0.69 -7.24
C LEU A 23 21.71 0.78 -7.63
N VAL A 24 22.09 0.22 -8.77
CA VAL A 24 23.47 0.33 -9.29
C VAL A 24 23.80 1.78 -9.67
N ALA A 25 22.86 2.49 -10.30
CA ALA A 25 23.09 3.86 -10.76
C ALA A 25 23.12 4.90 -9.63
N ARG A 26 22.27 4.74 -8.60
CA ARG A 26 22.03 5.77 -7.57
C ARG A 26 22.32 5.32 -6.14
N ARG A 27 22.61 4.03 -5.90
CA ARG A 27 22.86 3.44 -4.58
C ARG A 27 21.81 3.90 -3.57
N TRP A 28 22.23 4.47 -2.44
CA TRP A 28 21.35 4.86 -1.34
C TRP A 28 20.53 6.12 -1.68
N ARG A 29 20.98 6.91 -2.66
CA ARG A 29 20.22 8.07 -3.19
C ARG A 29 19.01 7.64 -4.01
N ALA A 30 18.81 6.33 -4.22
CA ALA A 30 17.62 5.80 -4.87
C ALA A 30 16.39 5.75 -3.95
N VAL A 31 16.59 5.76 -2.62
CA VAL A 31 15.53 5.54 -1.62
C VAL A 31 15.55 6.50 -0.42
N PRO A 32 15.77 7.82 -0.61
CA PRO A 32 15.83 8.76 0.52
C PRO A 32 14.52 8.83 1.33
N MET A 33 13.36 8.72 0.69
CA MET A 33 12.07 8.75 1.40
C MET A 33 11.90 7.50 2.25
N THR A 34 12.22 6.33 1.71
CA THR A 34 12.14 5.06 2.45
C THR A 34 13.09 5.05 3.64
N LEU A 35 14.32 5.52 3.49
CA LEU A 35 15.25 5.66 4.63
C LEU A 35 14.70 6.64 5.67
N GLY A 36 14.14 7.77 5.25
CA GLY A 36 13.43 8.70 6.13
C GLY A 36 12.27 8.05 6.89
N ALA A 37 11.46 7.25 6.21
CA ALA A 37 10.34 6.50 6.78
C ALA A 37 10.79 5.46 7.82
N VAL A 38 11.84 4.69 7.51
CA VAL A 38 12.43 3.71 8.44
C VAL A 38 13.01 4.43 9.67
N CYS A 39 13.76 5.52 9.47
CA CYS A 39 14.30 6.32 10.57
C CYS A 39 13.20 6.94 11.43
N LEU A 40 12.16 7.50 10.81
CA LEU A 40 11.02 8.08 11.51
C LEU A 40 10.30 7.01 12.35
N THR A 41 10.03 5.84 11.77
CA THR A 41 9.40 4.72 12.47
C THR A 41 10.26 4.24 13.64
N ALA A 42 11.58 4.16 13.46
CA ALA A 42 12.51 3.77 14.53
C ALA A 42 12.58 4.82 15.65
N VAL A 43 12.55 6.11 15.32
CA VAL A 43 12.51 7.21 16.31
C VAL A 43 11.18 7.19 17.08
N LEU A 44 10.05 7.02 16.39
CA LEU A 44 8.73 6.90 17.02
C LEU A 44 8.70 5.69 17.96
N GLN A 45 9.23 4.54 17.55
CA GLN A 45 9.39 3.37 18.43
C GLN A 45 10.25 3.71 19.66
N PHE A 46 11.38 4.38 19.47
CA PHE A 46 12.28 4.72 20.57
C PHE A 46 11.61 5.65 21.58
N VAL A 47 10.91 6.68 21.09
CA VAL A 47 10.16 7.64 21.91
C VAL A 47 8.98 6.95 22.62
N GLN A 48 8.24 6.09 21.93
CA GLN A 48 7.10 5.36 22.50
C GLN A 48 7.51 4.45 23.68
N ASN A 49 8.75 3.93 23.67
CA ASN A 49 9.30 3.13 24.76
C ASN A 49 9.90 3.98 25.91
N GLN A 50 9.83 5.30 25.85
CA GLN A 50 10.19 6.17 26.97
C GLN A 50 9.00 6.37 27.91
N SER A 51 9.28 6.50 29.20
CA SER A 51 8.27 6.69 30.26
C SER A 51 7.33 7.88 30.05
N TRP A 52 7.76 8.90 29.30
CA TRP A 52 7.00 10.10 28.96
C TRP A 52 6.44 10.09 27.51
N GLY A 53 6.96 9.23 26.64
CA GLY A 53 6.75 9.35 25.20
C GLY A 53 5.58 8.54 24.66
N TYR A 54 5.07 7.56 25.41
CA TYR A 54 3.95 6.72 25.02
C TYR A 54 2.69 7.53 24.66
N GLN A 55 2.25 8.40 25.57
CA GLN A 55 1.07 9.25 25.36
C GLN A 55 1.27 10.23 24.20
N LEU A 56 2.50 10.72 24.00
CA LEU A 56 2.82 11.67 22.94
C LEU A 56 2.71 11.02 21.55
N VAL A 57 3.27 9.82 21.39
CA VAL A 57 3.21 9.06 20.11
C VAL A 57 1.77 8.65 19.79
N GLN A 58 1.03 8.18 20.80
CA GLN A 58 -0.37 7.81 20.61
C GLN A 58 -1.25 9.02 20.29
N ASN A 59 -1.08 10.15 20.96
CA ASN A 59 -1.86 11.36 20.67
C ASN A 59 -1.52 11.99 19.31
N ALA A 60 -0.30 11.78 18.82
CA ALA A 60 0.13 12.32 17.54
C ALA A 60 -0.30 11.45 16.34
N GLY A 61 -0.27 10.12 16.47
CA GLY A 61 -0.44 9.23 15.32
C GLY A 61 -1.38 8.04 15.51
N SER A 62 -1.99 7.84 16.68
CA SER A 62 -3.08 6.87 16.78
C SER A 62 -4.34 7.41 16.09
N VAL A 63 -4.91 6.61 15.20
CA VAL A 63 -6.20 6.88 14.57
C VAL A 63 -7.17 5.84 15.07
N ARG A 64 -8.32 6.29 15.58
CA ARG A 64 -9.44 5.43 15.96
C ARG A 64 -10.63 5.73 15.06
N ALA A 65 -11.48 4.72 14.84
CA ALA A 65 -12.66 4.89 14.01
C ALA A 65 -13.68 5.88 14.60
N GLU A 66 -13.71 6.03 15.92
CA GLU A 66 -14.56 7.01 16.62
C GLU A 66 -14.11 8.47 16.45
N GLU A 67 -12.86 8.73 16.06
CA GLU A 67 -12.36 10.11 16.00
C GLU A 67 -13.02 10.91 14.87
N PRO A 68 -13.17 12.24 15.00
CA PRO A 68 -13.72 13.06 13.92
C PRO A 68 -12.87 12.94 12.65
N LEU A 69 -13.53 12.82 11.49
CA LEU A 69 -12.90 12.59 10.18
C LEU A 69 -11.73 13.54 9.86
N PRO A 70 -11.79 14.86 10.15
CA PRO A 70 -10.67 15.77 9.90
C PRO A 70 -9.42 15.43 10.72
N LEU A 71 -9.62 14.91 11.93
CA LEU A 71 -8.56 14.53 12.85
C LEU A 71 -7.88 13.24 12.40
N ALA A 72 -8.66 12.27 11.92
CA ALA A 72 -8.13 11.06 11.28
C ALA A 72 -7.41 11.36 9.95
N LEU A 73 -7.90 12.30 9.14
CA LEU A 73 -7.22 12.76 7.92
C LEU A 73 -5.88 13.45 8.20
N LEU A 74 -5.79 14.21 9.30
CA LEU A 74 -4.56 14.88 9.72
C LEU A 74 -3.53 13.89 10.29
N ARG A 75 -3.99 12.84 10.99
CA ARG A 75 -3.14 11.84 11.66
C ARG A 75 -2.78 10.64 10.79
N THR A 76 -3.57 10.31 9.77
CA THR A 76 -3.30 9.19 8.83
C THR A 76 -1.88 9.19 8.22
N PRO A 77 -1.30 10.33 7.79
CA PRO A 77 0.07 10.29 7.27
C PRO A 77 1.11 9.94 8.35
N LEU A 78 0.85 10.26 9.63
CA LEU A 78 1.75 9.93 10.74
C LEU A 78 1.49 8.51 11.29
N SER A 79 0.22 8.06 11.31
CA SER A 79 -0.23 6.72 11.71
C SER A 79 0.51 5.60 10.98
N LEU A 80 0.85 5.83 9.71
CA LEU A 80 1.59 4.89 8.88
C LEU A 80 2.95 4.50 9.49
N PHE A 81 3.56 5.42 10.25
CA PHE A 81 4.87 5.25 10.86
C PHE A 81 4.80 5.00 12.37
N VAL A 82 3.61 4.96 12.97
CA VAL A 82 3.44 4.61 14.38
C VAL A 82 3.47 3.08 14.52
N PRO A 83 4.40 2.53 15.32
CA PRO A 83 4.47 1.09 15.55
C PRO A 83 3.25 0.56 16.31
N ALA A 84 2.63 -0.49 15.78
CA ALA A 84 1.64 -1.26 16.51
C ALA A 84 2.31 -1.96 17.70
N LEU A 85 1.71 -1.84 18.90
CA LEU A 85 2.25 -2.39 20.15
C LEU A 85 2.32 -3.92 20.16
N ASP A 86 1.50 -4.58 19.34
CA ASP A 86 1.30 -6.03 19.38
C ASP A 86 2.20 -6.80 18.41
N LEU A 87 3.03 -6.11 17.61
CA LEU A 87 3.86 -6.73 16.58
C LEU A 87 5.34 -6.36 16.71
N PRO A 88 6.27 -7.27 16.37
CA PRO A 88 7.70 -6.96 16.39
C PRO A 88 7.99 -5.79 15.46
N VAL A 89 8.52 -4.69 16.00
CA VAL A 89 8.85 -3.47 15.22
C VAL A 89 9.75 -3.78 14.01
N TRP A 90 10.62 -4.79 14.14
CA TRP A 90 11.48 -5.27 13.07
C TRP A 90 10.69 -5.72 11.82
N GLY A 91 9.50 -6.29 12.00
CA GLY A 91 8.61 -6.67 10.91
C GLY A 91 8.11 -5.46 10.12
N ALA A 92 7.64 -4.42 10.82
CA ALA A 92 7.21 -3.16 10.22
C ALA A 92 8.37 -2.45 9.51
N LEU A 93 9.55 -2.37 10.14
CA LEU A 93 10.74 -1.75 9.54
C LEU A 93 11.20 -2.49 8.28
N ALA A 94 11.19 -3.84 8.30
CA ALA A 94 11.55 -4.65 7.14
C ALA A 94 10.54 -4.46 5.99
N GLN A 95 9.25 -4.43 6.29
CA GLN A 95 8.20 -4.18 5.31
C GLN A 95 8.34 -2.80 4.65
N ILE A 96 8.54 -1.75 5.45
CA ILE A 96 8.79 -0.40 4.94
C ILE A 96 10.05 -0.42 4.07
N LEU A 97 11.18 -0.90 4.59
CA LEU A 97 12.45 -0.89 3.86
C LEU A 97 12.36 -1.60 2.50
N LEU A 98 11.72 -2.77 2.46
CA LEU A 98 11.63 -3.58 1.25
C LEU A 98 10.56 -3.04 0.29
N VAL A 99 9.32 -2.88 0.75
CA VAL A 99 8.20 -2.55 -0.13
C VAL A 99 8.19 -1.07 -0.51
N PHE A 100 8.42 -0.16 0.44
CA PHE A 100 8.54 1.26 0.10
C PHE A 100 9.81 1.51 -0.71
N GLY A 101 10.92 0.81 -0.41
CA GLY A 101 12.16 0.95 -1.16
C GLY A 101 12.01 0.52 -2.61
N ILE A 102 11.43 -0.66 -2.86
CA ILE A 102 11.14 -1.12 -4.23
C ILE A 102 10.15 -0.17 -4.90
N ALA A 103 9.09 0.27 -4.21
CA ALA A 103 8.11 1.19 -4.77
C ALA A 103 8.72 2.55 -5.13
N GLU A 104 9.52 3.16 -4.26
CA GLU A 104 10.19 4.43 -4.50
C GLU A 104 11.15 4.35 -5.68
N ILE A 105 11.90 3.26 -5.80
CA ILE A 105 12.77 3.01 -6.95
C ILE A 105 11.97 2.89 -8.25
N CYS A 106 10.87 2.16 -8.21
CA CYS A 106 10.10 1.79 -9.40
C CYS A 106 9.15 2.89 -9.87
N LEU A 107 8.56 3.63 -8.93
CA LEU A 107 7.46 4.56 -9.14
C LEU A 107 7.86 6.02 -8.86
N GLY A 108 8.92 6.23 -8.08
CA GLY A 108 9.28 7.52 -7.51
C GLY A 108 8.56 7.81 -6.19
N TRP A 109 9.18 8.62 -5.34
CA TRP A 109 8.71 8.87 -3.97
C TRP A 109 7.28 9.42 -3.89
N TRP A 110 6.90 10.36 -4.78
CA TRP A 110 5.55 10.94 -4.81
C TRP A 110 4.46 9.89 -5.05
N ARG A 111 4.66 9.02 -6.06
CA ARG A 111 3.67 7.99 -6.40
C ARG A 111 3.57 6.95 -5.30
N THR A 112 4.70 6.56 -4.71
CA THR A 112 4.72 5.67 -3.55
C THR A 112 3.91 6.24 -2.40
N LEU A 113 4.12 7.52 -2.05
CA LEU A 113 3.37 8.17 -0.97
C LEU A 113 1.87 8.28 -1.27
N VAL A 114 1.49 8.66 -2.49
CA VAL A 114 0.07 8.78 -2.86
C VAL A 114 -0.63 7.42 -2.79
N ILE A 115 -0.01 6.36 -3.32
CA ILE A 115 -0.60 5.02 -3.30
C ILE A 115 -0.69 4.50 -1.87
N ALA A 116 0.38 4.67 -1.08
CA ALA A 116 0.39 4.31 0.34
C ALA A 116 -0.70 5.05 1.11
N TYR A 117 -0.85 6.36 0.88
CA TYR A 117 -1.87 7.18 1.53
C TYR A 117 -3.28 6.74 1.16
N VAL A 118 -3.55 6.50 -0.13
CA VAL A 118 -4.87 6.01 -0.58
C VAL A 118 -5.19 4.64 0.02
N ALA A 119 -4.22 3.74 0.08
CA ALA A 119 -4.38 2.42 0.67
C ALA A 119 -4.72 2.51 2.17
N THR A 120 -3.96 3.28 2.94
CA THR A 120 -4.22 3.52 4.37
C THR A 120 -5.55 4.22 4.60
N LEU A 121 -5.85 5.27 3.84
CA LEU A 121 -7.11 6.00 3.95
C LEU A 121 -8.32 5.11 3.66
N ALA A 122 -8.21 4.21 2.68
CA ALA A 122 -9.28 3.26 2.38
C ALA A 122 -9.55 2.30 3.54
N GLY A 123 -8.49 1.80 4.21
CA GLY A 123 -8.62 1.00 5.43
C GLY A 123 -9.36 1.76 6.53
N THR A 124 -8.89 2.96 6.88
CA THR A 124 -9.49 3.80 7.92
C THR A 124 -10.95 4.20 7.61
N LEU A 125 -11.27 4.49 6.34
CA LEU A 125 -12.65 4.78 5.93
C LEU A 125 -13.53 3.53 6.00
N TYR A 126 -13.00 2.36 5.63
CA TYR A 126 -13.72 1.10 5.75
C TYR A 126 -14.06 0.80 7.22
N ALA A 127 -13.13 0.98 8.16
CA ALA A 127 -13.39 0.77 9.59
C ALA A 127 -14.61 1.60 10.06
N ARG A 128 -14.66 2.88 9.66
CA ARG A 128 -15.78 3.78 9.98
C ARG A 128 -17.10 3.34 9.36
N VAL A 129 -17.10 2.99 8.07
CA VAL A 129 -18.29 2.54 7.36
C VAL A 129 -18.78 1.20 7.90
N GLY A 130 -17.87 0.26 8.16
CA GLY A 130 -18.18 -1.04 8.72
C GLY A 130 -18.82 -0.94 10.10
N ILE A 131 -18.30 -0.09 10.98
CA ILE A 131 -18.90 0.16 12.29
C ILE A 131 -20.29 0.79 12.14
N ALA A 132 -20.46 1.76 11.24
CA ALA A 132 -21.76 2.40 10.99
C ALA A 132 -22.81 1.43 10.42
N LEU A 133 -22.38 0.43 9.64
CA LEU A 133 -23.26 -0.63 9.11
C LEU A 133 -23.68 -1.66 10.18
N GLY A 134 -22.90 -1.80 11.25
CA GLY A 134 -23.17 -2.68 12.37
C GLY A 134 -22.98 -4.18 12.06
N PRO A 135 -22.87 -5.04 13.08
CA PRO A 135 -22.43 -6.44 12.95
C PRO A 135 -23.38 -7.35 12.18
N HIS A 136 -24.61 -6.90 11.89
CA HIS A 136 -25.60 -7.66 11.13
C HIS A 136 -25.46 -7.52 9.61
N HIS A 137 -24.57 -6.62 9.14
CA HIS A 137 -24.28 -6.45 7.72
C HIS A 137 -23.05 -7.28 7.33
N PRO A 138 -22.98 -7.90 6.14
CA PRO A 138 -21.83 -8.71 5.69
C PRO A 138 -20.51 -7.92 5.57
N LEU A 139 -20.59 -6.59 5.48
CA LEU A 139 -19.44 -5.67 5.52
C LEU A 139 -19.33 -4.90 6.84
N GLY A 140 -20.17 -5.26 7.80
CA GLY A 140 -20.30 -4.60 9.08
C GLY A 140 -19.25 -5.04 10.09
N LEU A 141 -18.97 -4.16 11.04
CA LEU A 141 -18.03 -4.39 12.13
C LEU A 141 -18.76 -4.26 13.47
N PRO A 142 -18.41 -5.08 14.48
CA PRO A 142 -18.85 -4.87 15.85
C PRO A 142 -18.43 -3.48 16.36
N GLY A 143 -19.28 -2.83 17.16
CA GLY A 143 -18.94 -1.53 17.76
C GLY A 143 -17.71 -1.58 18.70
N ALA A 144 -17.33 -2.77 19.18
CA ALA A 144 -16.11 -2.97 19.97
C ALA A 144 -14.83 -2.65 19.17
N ASP A 145 -14.87 -2.77 17.84
CA ASP A 145 -13.74 -2.47 16.96
C ASP A 145 -13.48 -0.96 16.82
N ALA A 146 -14.40 -0.12 17.30
CA ALA A 146 -14.28 1.34 17.20
C ALA A 146 -13.14 1.93 18.05
N GLN A 147 -12.73 1.20 19.10
CA GLN A 147 -11.62 1.56 20.00
C GLN A 147 -10.27 0.96 19.59
N VAL A 148 -10.25 0.06 18.59
CA VAL A 148 -9.01 -0.59 18.13
C VAL A 148 -8.17 0.45 17.40
N VAL A 149 -6.88 0.52 17.77
CA VAL A 149 -5.94 1.45 17.18
C VAL A 149 -5.52 0.92 15.80
N ASP A 150 -5.97 1.60 14.75
CA ASP A 150 -5.65 1.28 13.35
C ASP A 150 -4.36 2.03 12.94
N THR A 151 -3.23 1.51 13.42
CA THR A 151 -1.90 2.08 13.14
C THR A 151 -0.96 1.05 12.56
N GLY A 152 -0.15 1.51 11.61
CA GLY A 152 0.98 0.76 11.09
C GLY A 152 1.04 0.75 9.57
N PRO A 153 2.19 0.35 9.01
CA PRO A 153 2.43 0.43 7.58
C PRO A 153 1.75 -0.68 6.77
N SER A 154 1.13 -1.67 7.42
CA SER A 154 0.72 -2.93 6.78
C SER A 154 -0.26 -2.72 5.62
N ALA A 155 -1.32 -1.92 5.80
CA ALA A 155 -2.28 -1.62 4.73
C ALA A 155 -1.61 -0.93 3.53
N ALA A 156 -0.71 0.02 3.78
CA ALA A 156 0.06 0.68 2.74
C ALA A 156 1.01 -0.28 2.02
N VAL A 157 1.68 -1.17 2.77
CA VAL A 157 2.60 -2.17 2.25
C VAL A 157 1.85 -3.17 1.36
N VAL A 158 0.71 -3.69 1.81
CA VAL A 158 -0.14 -4.60 1.03
C VAL A 158 -0.63 -3.90 -0.25
N GLY A 159 -1.13 -2.67 -0.13
CA GLY A 159 -1.57 -1.87 -1.28
C GLY A 159 -0.45 -1.64 -2.30
N LEU A 160 0.74 -1.23 -1.85
CA LEU A 160 1.91 -1.05 -2.73
C LEU A 160 2.36 -2.36 -3.38
N ALA A 161 2.34 -3.47 -2.65
CA ALA A 161 2.71 -4.78 -3.18
C ALA A 161 1.77 -5.21 -4.32
N VAL A 162 0.45 -5.05 -4.14
CA VAL A 162 -0.54 -5.33 -5.19
C VAL A 162 -0.37 -4.39 -6.38
N PHE A 163 -0.17 -3.09 -6.14
CA PHE A 163 0.05 -2.12 -7.22
C PHE A 163 1.30 -2.44 -8.05
N LEU A 164 2.42 -2.73 -7.38
CA LEU A 164 3.67 -3.11 -8.05
C LEU A 164 3.51 -4.42 -8.81
N GLY A 165 2.85 -5.41 -8.21
CA GLY A 165 2.55 -6.68 -8.85
C GLY A 165 1.75 -6.48 -10.13
N TRP A 166 0.71 -5.66 -10.08
CA TRP A 166 -0.05 -5.29 -11.28
C TRP A 166 0.79 -4.56 -12.32
N ARG A 167 1.54 -3.53 -11.90
CA ARG A 167 2.32 -2.65 -12.79
C ARG A 167 3.46 -3.37 -13.51
N TYR A 168 4.08 -4.35 -12.86
CA TYR A 168 5.18 -5.14 -13.41
C TYR A 168 4.73 -6.51 -13.94
N ARG A 169 3.42 -6.74 -14.02
CA ARG A 169 2.79 -7.99 -14.49
C ARG A 169 3.16 -9.22 -13.66
N ALA A 170 3.56 -9.00 -12.40
CA ALA A 170 3.73 -10.04 -11.41
C ALA A 170 2.37 -10.40 -10.77
N TYR A 171 1.46 -10.91 -11.60
CA TYR A 171 0.07 -11.17 -11.21
C TYR A 171 -0.07 -12.34 -10.25
N VAL A 172 0.81 -13.35 -10.34
CA VAL A 172 0.81 -14.47 -9.39
C VAL A 172 1.18 -13.96 -8.01
N THR A 173 2.20 -13.10 -7.94
CA THR A 173 2.66 -12.49 -6.69
C THR A 173 1.56 -11.62 -6.07
N ALA A 174 0.91 -10.76 -6.88
CA ALA A 174 -0.24 -9.97 -6.43
C ALA A 174 -1.39 -10.86 -5.94
N GLY A 175 -1.71 -11.92 -6.69
CA GLY A 175 -2.75 -12.88 -6.33
C GLY A 175 -2.45 -13.61 -5.01
N VAL A 176 -1.20 -14.00 -4.78
CA VAL A 176 -0.76 -14.61 -3.51
C VAL A 176 -0.90 -13.64 -2.35
N VAL A 177 -0.53 -12.37 -2.52
CA VAL A 177 -0.72 -11.35 -1.47
C VAL A 177 -2.20 -11.18 -1.14
N ILE A 178 -3.06 -11.04 -2.16
CA ILE A 178 -4.52 -10.92 -1.97
C ILE A 178 -5.06 -12.17 -1.28
N GLY A 179 -4.70 -13.36 -1.76
CA GLY A 179 -5.13 -14.63 -1.19
C GLY A 179 -4.70 -14.79 0.26
N ALA A 180 -3.47 -14.38 0.61
CA ALA A 180 -2.99 -14.40 1.98
C ALA A 180 -3.82 -13.51 2.91
N MET A 181 -4.18 -12.29 2.45
CA MET A 181 -5.04 -11.38 3.23
C MET A 181 -6.47 -11.92 3.37
N VAL A 182 -7.02 -12.55 2.32
CA VAL A 182 -8.34 -13.21 2.41
C VAL A 182 -8.30 -14.36 3.42
N VAL A 183 -7.27 -15.22 3.35
CA VAL A 183 -7.09 -16.32 4.31
C VAL A 183 -6.93 -15.78 5.74
N GLU A 184 -6.20 -14.68 5.92
CA GLU A 184 -6.08 -14.04 7.24
C GLU A 184 -7.44 -13.61 7.80
N VAL A 185 -8.27 -12.95 6.98
CA VAL A 185 -9.64 -12.56 7.38
C VAL A 185 -10.50 -13.78 7.71
N LEU A 186 -10.44 -14.83 6.89
CA LEU A 186 -11.25 -16.03 7.12
C LEU A 186 -10.83 -16.81 8.37
N LEU A 187 -9.54 -16.79 8.73
CA LEU A 187 -9.01 -17.54 9.87
C LEU A 187 -9.06 -16.76 11.20
N LYS A 188 -8.89 -15.43 11.15
CA LYS A 188 -8.75 -14.60 12.35
C LYS A 188 -9.94 -13.68 12.62
N ASP A 189 -10.82 -13.48 11.63
CA ASP A 189 -11.91 -12.50 11.66
C ASP A 189 -11.50 -11.16 12.29
N ASN A 190 -10.31 -10.67 11.92
CA ASN A 190 -9.72 -9.49 12.52
C ASN A 190 -10.05 -8.22 11.71
N LEU A 191 -10.18 -7.10 12.41
CA LEU A 191 -10.36 -5.78 11.82
C LEU A 191 -9.23 -5.46 10.82
N ALA A 192 -7.99 -5.72 11.21
CA ALA A 192 -6.80 -5.46 10.41
C ALA A 192 -6.84 -6.14 9.03
N GLY A 193 -7.30 -7.39 8.95
CA GLY A 193 -7.42 -8.08 7.67
C GLY A 193 -8.48 -7.47 6.77
N LYS A 194 -9.60 -6.99 7.34
CA LYS A 194 -10.67 -6.33 6.58
C LYS A 194 -10.23 -4.96 6.05
N GLU A 195 -9.44 -4.22 6.84
CA GLU A 195 -8.79 -2.97 6.40
C GLU A 195 -7.79 -3.23 5.26
N HIS A 196 -7.05 -4.34 5.31
CA HIS A 196 -6.17 -4.74 4.21
C HIS A 196 -6.95 -5.07 2.93
N LEU A 197 -8.10 -5.74 3.04
CA LEU A 197 -8.97 -5.97 1.88
C LEU A 197 -9.53 -4.68 1.30
N ALA A 198 -9.91 -3.70 2.13
CA ALA A 198 -10.33 -2.39 1.68
C ALA A 198 -9.19 -1.63 0.95
N ALA A 199 -7.99 -1.69 1.50
CA ALA A 199 -6.78 -1.13 0.87
C ALA A 199 -6.51 -1.77 -0.51
N ILE A 200 -6.59 -3.11 -0.60
CA ILE A 200 -6.46 -3.84 -1.87
C ILE A 200 -7.53 -3.39 -2.87
N ALA A 201 -8.79 -3.32 -2.46
CA ALA A 201 -9.89 -2.91 -3.33
C ALA A 201 -9.67 -1.51 -3.92
N ALA A 202 -9.29 -0.53 -3.08
CA ALA A 202 -8.99 0.82 -3.52
C ALA A 202 -7.83 0.87 -4.54
N VAL A 203 -6.76 0.12 -4.27
CA VAL A 203 -5.61 0.03 -5.18
C VAL A 203 -5.98 -0.63 -6.51
N LEU A 204 -6.77 -1.70 -6.50
CA LEU A 204 -7.24 -2.35 -7.72
C LEU A 204 -8.10 -1.41 -8.56
N VAL A 205 -8.97 -0.61 -7.93
CA VAL A 205 -9.72 0.44 -8.63
C VAL A 205 -8.78 1.45 -9.29
N MET A 206 -7.73 1.91 -8.59
CA MET A 206 -6.73 2.80 -9.19
C MET A 206 -6.02 2.16 -10.40
N CYS A 207 -5.66 0.87 -10.30
CA CYS A 207 -5.06 0.12 -11.39
C CYS A 207 -6.01 0.03 -12.60
N CYS A 208 -7.29 -0.29 -12.38
CA CYS A 208 -8.32 -0.36 -13.42
C CYS A 208 -8.56 1.00 -14.09
N VAL A 209 -8.70 2.07 -13.31
CA VAL A 209 -8.89 3.43 -13.84
C VAL A 209 -7.67 3.87 -14.66
N SER A 210 -6.46 3.59 -14.19
CA SER A 210 -5.24 3.88 -14.94
C SER A 210 -5.19 3.09 -16.26
N ALA A 211 -5.52 1.79 -16.25
CA ALA A 211 -5.57 0.97 -17.45
C ALA A 211 -6.63 1.46 -18.45
N ALA A 212 -7.82 1.83 -17.97
CA ALA A 212 -8.89 2.39 -18.80
C ALA A 212 -8.48 3.71 -19.46
N ARG A 213 -7.86 4.62 -18.71
CA ARG A 213 -7.37 5.91 -19.24
C ARG A 213 -6.28 5.72 -20.29
N HIS A 214 -5.35 4.78 -20.08
CA HIS A 214 -4.33 4.47 -21.09
C HIS A 214 -4.92 3.84 -22.36
N GLY A 215 -5.86 2.90 -22.21
CA GLY A 215 -6.55 2.29 -23.36
C GLY A 215 -7.41 3.26 -24.16
N LEU A 216 -8.01 4.27 -23.50
CA LEU A 216 -8.72 5.36 -24.18
C LEU A 216 -7.76 6.27 -24.95
N SER A 217 -6.64 6.64 -24.33
CA SER A 217 -5.65 7.54 -24.96
C SER A 217 -4.93 6.88 -26.16
N ASP A 218 -4.67 5.57 -26.10
CA ASP A 218 -4.11 4.82 -27.25
C ASP A 218 -5.13 4.69 -28.39
N ARG A 219 -6.43 4.59 -28.09
CA ARG A 219 -7.50 4.59 -29.10
C ARG A 219 -7.70 5.96 -29.76
N GLU A 220 -7.62 7.05 -29.00
CA GLU A 220 -7.67 8.42 -29.55
C GLU A 220 -6.48 8.70 -30.48
N ARG A 221 -5.27 8.25 -30.10
CA ARG A 221 -4.08 8.35 -30.96
C ARG A 221 -4.19 7.50 -32.23
N ALA A 222 -4.76 6.30 -32.14
CA ALA A 222 -5.01 5.46 -33.32
C ALA A 222 -6.08 6.06 -34.25
N GLY A 223 -7.10 6.74 -33.69
CA GLY A 223 -8.15 7.43 -34.46
C GLY A 223 -7.69 8.71 -35.16
N SER A 224 -6.66 9.39 -34.64
CA SER A 224 -6.09 10.61 -35.23
C SER A 224 -5.06 10.32 -36.35
N GLY A 225 -4.60 9.08 -36.50
CA GLY A 225 -3.59 8.66 -37.48
C GLY A 225 -4.12 8.16 -38.83
N SER A 226 -5.44 8.17 -39.06
CA SER A 226 -6.07 7.58 -40.25
C SER A 226 -6.75 8.67 -41.09
N GLY A 227 -5.98 9.41 -41.89
CA GLY A 227 -6.53 10.52 -42.66
C GLY A 227 -5.78 10.98 -43.90
N LEU A 228 -4.84 10.20 -44.47
CA LEU A 228 -4.30 10.53 -45.79
C LEU A 228 -4.19 9.25 -46.65
N PRO A 229 -4.93 9.16 -47.77
CA PRO A 229 -4.63 8.15 -48.78
C PRO A 229 -3.28 8.45 -49.45
N PRO A 230 -2.58 7.44 -49.97
CA PRO A 230 -1.31 7.64 -50.66
C PRO A 230 -1.55 8.49 -51.90
N ILE A 231 -0.75 9.54 -52.06
CA ILE A 231 -0.65 10.32 -53.29
C ILE A 231 -0.29 9.33 -54.41
N GLN A 232 -1.21 9.13 -55.35
CA GLN A 232 -0.90 8.51 -56.63
C GLN A 232 -0.59 9.61 -57.65
N SER A 233 0.52 9.37 -58.36
CA SER A 233 1.10 10.05 -59.53
C SER A 233 1.54 11.50 -59.35
#